data_AF-A0A1G8E3D9-F1
#
_entry.id   AF-A0A1G8E3D9-F1
#
_cell.length_a   1.000
_cell.length_b   1.000
_cell.length_c   1.000
_cell.angle_alpha   90.00
_cell.angle_beta   90.00
_cell.angle_gamma   90.00
#
_symmetry.space_group_name_H-M   'P 1'
#
loop_
_entity.id
_entity.type
_entity.pdbx_description
1 polymer ?
#
loop_
_entity_poly.entity_id
_entity_poly.type
_entity_poly.pdbx_seq_one_letter_code
_entity_poly.pdbx_strand_id
1 'polypeptide(L)'
;MQIDNRITGFASGMDINQQVRDLMQVERQPLVKMEQDALRLQYEMEGYREMNREYQSFSDSIFDGIIRRSNTTAKQAISSNENLTEIEQWEERSQSGYLRRDDLLTNGLDTMRRNMYDEVDTGEGAAFSQLTEIGITTSSNYMDRGKLEVDETELEQAIQEDSEAVYQLFSADGESYEEKGVARRVRESLDHTMDSISERAGGPAMPSPDQFTIGREMNNLDDRMSNFERRMQKTEERYWDQFTRMEQAMAEANAQARQMQQQMAGMGGMM
;
A
#
# COMPACT_ATOMS: atom_id res chain seq x y z
N MET A 1 -8.56 28.02 -17.35
CA MET A 1 -7.73 29.20 -17.04
C MET A 1 -8.50 30.44 -17.46
N GLN A 2 -9.13 31.11 -16.51
CA GLN A 2 -9.77 32.41 -16.71
C GLN A 2 -8.82 33.43 -16.08
N ILE A 3 -8.15 34.21 -16.93
CA ILE A 3 -7.24 35.28 -16.48
C ILE A 3 -8.13 36.46 -16.14
N ASP A 4 -8.62 36.54 -14.91
CA ASP A 4 -9.20 37.77 -14.39
C ASP A 4 -8.05 38.77 -14.19
N ASN A 5 -8.08 39.87 -14.93
CA ASN A 5 -7.23 41.05 -14.74
C ASN A 5 -7.55 41.70 -13.37
N ARG A 6 -7.14 41.06 -12.28
CA ARG A 6 -7.23 41.62 -10.92
C ARG A 6 -6.06 42.59 -10.73
N ILE A 7 -6.43 43.87 -10.85
CA ILE A 7 -5.75 45.12 -10.46
C ILE A 7 -4.27 44.92 -10.09
N THR A 8 -3.39 45.12 -11.06
CA THR A 8 -1.95 45.28 -10.86
C THR A 8 -1.70 46.63 -10.18
N GLY A 9 -0.92 46.64 -9.10
CA GLY A 9 -0.75 47.77 -8.17
C GLY A 9 -0.38 49.09 -8.84
N PHE A 10 -1.38 49.93 -9.09
CA PHE A 10 -1.26 51.17 -9.85
C PHE A 10 -0.78 52.35 -8.98
N ALA A 11 -0.96 52.26 -7.65
CA ALA A 11 -0.64 53.36 -6.73
C ALA A 11 0.69 53.23 -5.94
N SER A 12 1.16 52.01 -5.69
CA SER A 12 2.36 51.72 -4.86
C SER A 12 3.52 51.05 -5.60
N GLY A 13 3.28 50.52 -6.82
CA GLY A 13 4.25 49.72 -7.56
C GLY A 13 4.46 48.30 -7.02
N MET A 14 3.68 47.87 -6.01
CA MET A 14 3.71 46.49 -5.50
C MET A 14 2.83 45.57 -6.34
N ASP A 15 3.36 44.40 -6.70
CA ASP A 15 2.59 43.35 -7.36
C ASP A 15 1.74 42.58 -6.34
N ILE A 16 0.50 43.04 -6.15
CA ILE A 16 -0.50 42.41 -5.28
C ILE A 16 -0.74 40.95 -5.69
N ASN A 17 -0.71 40.64 -7.00
CA ASN A 17 -0.87 39.26 -7.47
C ASN A 17 0.23 38.37 -6.92
N GLN A 18 1.48 38.83 -6.95
CA GLN A 18 2.61 38.05 -6.43
C GLN A 18 2.51 37.89 -4.91
N GLN A 19 2.20 38.96 -4.17
CA GLN A 19 2.09 38.90 -2.70
C GLN A 19 0.98 37.95 -2.23
N VAL A 20 -0.20 38.01 -2.86
CA VAL A 20 -1.31 37.10 -2.52
C VAL A 20 -0.93 35.66 -2.86
N ARG A 21 -0.30 35.39 -4.00
CA ARG A 21 0.16 34.04 -4.37
C ARG A 21 1.17 33.48 -3.38
N ASP A 22 2.16 34.28 -2.97
CA ASP A 22 3.20 33.85 -2.03
C ASP A 22 2.60 33.49 -0.66
N LEU A 23 1.67 34.31 -0.16
CA LEU A 23 0.94 34.03 1.07
C LEU A 23 0.08 32.76 0.93
N MET A 24 -0.64 32.62 -0.18
CA MET A 24 -1.46 31.42 -0.44
C MET A 24 -0.62 30.15 -0.59
N GLN A 25 0.61 30.23 -1.09
CA GLN A 25 1.51 29.08 -1.17
C GLN A 25 1.88 28.55 0.22
N VAL A 26 2.09 29.45 1.18
CA VAL A 26 2.37 29.10 2.58
C VAL A 26 1.11 28.53 3.24
N GLU A 27 -0.04 29.19 3.06
CA GLU A 27 -1.32 28.74 3.63
C GLU A 27 -1.75 27.36 3.09
N ARG A 28 -1.37 27.01 1.86
CA ARG A 28 -1.68 25.72 1.23
C ARG A 28 -0.75 24.57 1.64
N GLN A 29 0.32 24.79 2.40
CA GLN A 29 1.24 23.73 2.83
C GLN A 29 0.54 22.52 3.50
N PRO A 30 -0.48 22.69 4.37
CA PRO A 30 -1.19 21.55 4.94
C PRO A 30 -2.00 20.74 3.91
N LEU A 31 -2.49 21.38 2.83
CA LEU A 31 -3.18 20.68 1.74
C LEU A 31 -2.21 19.75 1.01
N VAL A 32 -1.01 20.25 0.69
CA VAL A 32 0.05 19.46 0.05
C VAL A 32 0.41 18.22 0.88
N LYS A 33 0.46 18.36 2.21
CA LYS A 33 0.69 17.21 3.11
C LYS A 33 -0.46 16.21 3.07
N MET A 34 -1.70 16.67 3.01
CA MET A 34 -2.87 15.78 2.88
C MET A 34 -2.88 15.07 1.52
N GLU A 35 -2.52 15.75 0.44
CA GLU A 35 -2.36 15.11 -0.88
C GLU A 35 -1.26 14.03 -0.87
N GLN A 36 -0.14 14.29 -0.20
CA GLN A 36 0.92 13.30 0.00
C GLN A 36 0.44 12.10 0.82
N ASP A 37 -0.34 12.33 1.88
CA ASP A 37 -0.94 11.26 2.68
C ASP A 37 -1.93 10.43 1.84
N ALA A 38 -2.72 11.05 0.97
CA ALA A 38 -3.66 10.37 0.08
C ALA A 38 -2.92 9.47 -0.92
N LEU A 39 -1.85 9.99 -1.54
CA LEU A 39 -0.99 9.21 -2.42
C LEU A 39 -0.35 8.03 -1.69
N ARG A 40 0.12 8.24 -0.46
CA ARG A 40 0.70 7.17 0.37
C ARG A 40 -0.31 6.06 0.63
N LEU A 41 -1.54 6.40 1.05
CA LEU A 41 -2.62 5.43 1.28
C LEU A 41 -3.01 4.70 0.00
N GLN A 42 -3.02 5.40 -1.13
CA GLN A 42 -3.27 4.78 -2.44
C GLN A 42 -2.20 3.74 -2.79
N TYR A 43 -0.92 4.09 -2.68
CA TYR A 43 0.18 3.15 -2.94
C TYR A 43 0.17 1.95 -1.99
N GLU A 44 -0.18 2.18 -0.73
CA GLU A 44 -0.33 1.10 0.25
C GLU A 44 -1.46 0.14 -0.14
N MET A 45 -2.64 0.67 -0.50
CA MET A 45 -3.78 -0.13 -0.98
C MET A 45 -3.45 -0.90 -2.27
N GLU A 46 -2.79 -0.27 -3.23
CA GLU A 46 -2.37 -0.92 -4.48
C GLU A 46 -1.40 -2.06 -4.21
N GLY A 47 -0.41 -1.85 -3.34
CA GLY A 47 0.52 -2.89 -2.95
C GLY A 47 -0.15 -4.08 -2.27
N TYR A 48 -1.08 -3.84 -1.33
CA TYR A 48 -1.87 -4.91 -0.72
C TYR A 48 -2.69 -5.70 -1.74
N ARG A 49 -3.34 -5.01 -2.68
CA ARG A 49 -4.14 -5.66 -3.73
C ARG A 49 -3.28 -6.47 -4.69
N GLU A 50 -2.08 -6.02 -5.00
CA GLU A 50 -1.12 -6.78 -5.79
C GLU A 50 -0.69 -8.05 -5.03
N MET A 51 -0.31 -7.92 -3.75
CA MET A 51 0.01 -9.07 -2.90
C MET A 51 -1.15 -10.08 -2.83
N ASN A 52 -2.40 -9.63 -2.72
CA ASN A 52 -3.54 -10.53 -2.75
C ASN A 52 -3.68 -11.31 -4.05
N ARG A 53 -3.30 -10.73 -5.21
CA ARG A 53 -3.32 -11.46 -6.48
C ARG A 53 -2.26 -12.55 -6.52
N GLU A 54 -1.06 -12.26 -6.00
CA GLU A 54 0.03 -13.23 -5.89
C GLU A 54 -0.30 -14.35 -4.90
N TYR A 55 -0.94 -14.02 -3.77
CA TYR A 55 -1.41 -15.03 -2.84
C TYR A 55 -2.54 -15.87 -3.45
N GLN A 56 -3.41 -15.28 -4.25
CA GLN A 56 -4.44 -16.01 -4.98
C GLN A 56 -3.82 -16.98 -6.00
N SER A 57 -2.87 -16.52 -6.82
CA SER A 57 -2.19 -17.40 -7.80
C SER A 57 -1.44 -18.53 -7.10
N PHE A 58 -0.80 -18.24 -5.96
CA PHE A 58 -0.13 -19.27 -5.17
C PHE A 58 -1.14 -20.27 -4.57
N SER A 59 -2.24 -19.80 -3.97
CA SER A 59 -3.33 -20.64 -3.44
C SER A 59 -3.92 -21.54 -4.53
N ASP A 60 -4.13 -21.00 -5.73
CA ASP A 60 -4.63 -21.74 -6.89
C ASP A 60 -3.60 -22.79 -7.36
N SER A 61 -2.30 -22.45 -7.38
CA SER A 61 -1.24 -23.40 -7.76
C SER A 61 -1.09 -24.56 -6.77
N ILE A 62 -1.20 -24.29 -5.46
CA ILE A 62 -1.25 -25.34 -4.43
C ILE A 62 -2.49 -26.22 -4.65
N PHE A 63 -3.64 -25.60 -4.89
CA PHE A 63 -4.89 -26.32 -5.09
C PHE A 63 -4.83 -27.21 -6.34
N ASP A 64 -4.50 -26.66 -7.51
CA ASP A 64 -4.49 -27.44 -8.76
C ASP A 64 -3.31 -28.42 -8.83
N GLY A 65 -2.14 -28.02 -8.32
CA GLY A 65 -0.90 -28.79 -8.41
C GLY A 65 -0.79 -29.91 -7.38
N ILE A 66 -1.21 -29.66 -6.14
CA ILE A 66 -1.06 -30.61 -5.03
C ILE A 66 -2.42 -31.24 -4.68
N ILE A 67 -3.42 -30.45 -4.29
CA ILE A 67 -4.66 -30.98 -3.68
C ILE A 67 -5.59 -31.61 -4.72
N ARG A 68 -5.73 -31.01 -5.89
CA ARG A 68 -6.60 -31.51 -6.95
C ARG A 68 -5.94 -32.67 -7.66
N ARG A 69 -4.65 -32.53 -8.00
CA ARG A 69 -3.85 -33.61 -8.57
C ARG A 69 -3.80 -34.80 -7.63
N SER A 70 -3.60 -34.64 -6.31
CA SER A 70 -3.64 -35.77 -5.37
C SER A 70 -4.96 -36.56 -5.48
N ASN A 71 -6.09 -35.85 -5.55
CA ASN A 71 -7.42 -36.43 -5.70
C ASN A 71 -7.69 -37.05 -7.10
N THR A 72 -7.07 -36.56 -8.19
CA THR A 72 -7.20 -37.15 -9.55
C THR A 72 -6.11 -38.18 -9.90
N THR A 73 -4.98 -38.19 -9.20
CA THR A 73 -3.76 -38.96 -9.50
C THR A 73 -3.65 -40.24 -8.68
N ALA A 74 -4.63 -40.54 -7.82
CA ALA A 74 -4.96 -41.91 -7.38
C ALA A 74 -5.23 -42.88 -8.56
N LYS A 75 -5.11 -42.43 -9.83
CA LYS A 75 -5.14 -43.28 -11.04
C LYS A 75 -4.03 -43.10 -12.07
N GLN A 76 -2.98 -42.29 -11.90
CA GLN A 76 -1.74 -42.39 -12.71
C GLN A 76 -0.74 -41.30 -12.32
N ALA A 77 0.43 -41.72 -11.82
CA ALA A 77 1.57 -40.88 -11.48
C ALA A 77 2.07 -40.04 -12.67
N ILE A 78 2.60 -38.84 -12.38
CA ILE A 78 3.97 -38.41 -12.74
C ILE A 78 4.20 -36.94 -12.34
N SER A 79 5.42 -36.73 -11.83
CA SER A 79 6.12 -35.48 -11.55
C SER A 79 6.24 -34.55 -12.76
N SER A 80 6.09 -33.24 -12.53
CA SER A 80 6.83 -32.24 -13.30
C SER A 80 6.84 -30.89 -12.56
N ASN A 81 8.07 -30.50 -12.20
CA ASN A 81 8.46 -29.21 -11.66
C ASN A 81 8.61 -28.21 -12.80
N GLU A 82 7.73 -27.22 -12.90
CA GLU A 82 7.97 -25.95 -13.60
C GLU A 82 7.10 -24.86 -12.96
N ASN A 83 7.61 -24.18 -11.94
CA ASN A 83 7.18 -22.82 -11.56
C ASN A 83 8.18 -22.21 -10.56
N LEU A 84 9.32 -21.75 -11.08
CA LEU A 84 10.34 -21.02 -10.29
C LEU A 84 10.79 -19.72 -11.00
N THR A 85 9.87 -19.04 -11.68
CA THR A 85 10.15 -17.73 -12.31
C THR A 85 9.19 -16.61 -11.87
N GLU A 86 8.33 -16.83 -10.88
CA GLU A 86 7.52 -15.75 -10.29
C GLU A 86 8.26 -14.96 -9.19
N ILE A 87 9.41 -15.45 -8.71
CA ILE A 87 10.18 -14.85 -7.59
C ILE A 87 11.00 -13.61 -8.03
N GLU A 88 11.42 -13.49 -9.28
CA GLU A 88 12.15 -12.30 -9.76
C GLU A 88 11.24 -11.06 -9.88
N GLN A 89 9.93 -11.26 -10.08
CA GLN A 89 8.96 -10.15 -10.06
C GLN A 89 8.67 -9.66 -8.63
N TRP A 90 8.89 -10.51 -7.62
CA TRP A 90 8.72 -10.16 -6.20
C TRP A 90 9.78 -9.18 -5.71
N GLU A 91 11.03 -9.24 -6.18
CA GLU A 91 12.09 -8.31 -5.74
C GLU A 91 12.04 -6.94 -6.43
N GLU A 92 11.59 -6.89 -7.68
CA GLU A 92 11.51 -5.65 -8.45
C GLU A 92 10.27 -4.80 -8.07
N ARG A 93 9.17 -5.43 -7.61
CA ARG A 93 7.91 -4.75 -7.27
C ARG A 93 7.61 -4.59 -5.78
N SER A 94 8.23 -5.42 -4.91
CA SER A 94 8.22 -5.20 -3.45
C SER A 94 9.04 -3.98 -2.98
N GLN A 95 9.62 -3.22 -3.92
CA GLN A 95 10.27 -1.93 -3.66
C GLN A 95 9.31 -0.74 -3.51
N SER A 96 8.02 -0.97 -3.30
CA SER A 96 7.25 -0.04 -2.48
C SER A 96 7.69 -0.26 -1.02
N GLY A 97 8.64 0.55 -0.55
CA GLY A 97 9.19 0.45 0.82
C GLY A 97 8.15 0.49 1.94
N TYR A 98 6.88 0.76 1.62
CA TYR A 98 5.73 0.79 2.51
C TYR A 98 5.30 -0.60 3.02
N LEU A 99 5.47 -1.67 2.24
CA LEU A 99 5.04 -3.02 2.65
C LEU A 99 6.17 -3.88 3.24
N ARG A 100 7.42 -3.41 3.16
CA ARG A 100 8.62 -4.19 3.52
C ARG A 100 8.71 -4.60 5.00
N ARG A 101 7.85 -4.06 5.86
CA ARG A 101 7.74 -4.40 7.30
C ARG A 101 6.28 -4.42 7.74
N ASP A 102 5.40 -4.76 6.81
CA ASP A 102 4.00 -4.85 7.14
C ASP A 102 3.78 -6.05 8.07
N ASP A 103 3.20 -5.80 9.25
CA ASP A 103 2.99 -6.84 10.26
C ASP A 103 2.02 -7.91 9.77
N LEU A 104 1.01 -7.54 8.97
CA LEU A 104 0.03 -8.47 8.44
C LEU A 104 0.71 -9.46 7.47
N LEU A 105 1.47 -8.95 6.49
CA LEU A 105 2.21 -9.80 5.55
C LEU A 105 3.27 -10.66 6.26
N THR A 106 3.95 -10.09 7.25
CA THR A 106 4.98 -10.81 8.01
C THR A 106 4.37 -11.96 8.82
N ASN A 107 3.27 -11.70 9.53
CA ASN A 107 2.57 -12.73 10.31
C ASN A 107 1.99 -13.84 9.43
N GLY A 108 1.46 -13.50 8.25
CA GLY A 108 0.99 -14.47 7.27
C GLY A 108 2.12 -15.40 6.82
N LEU A 109 3.27 -14.84 6.44
CA LEU A 109 4.47 -15.60 6.07
C LEU A 109 5.00 -16.47 7.22
N ASP A 110 5.03 -15.96 8.44
CA ASP A 110 5.50 -16.72 9.60
C ASP A 110 4.57 -17.89 9.93
N THR A 111 3.26 -17.70 9.77
CA THR A 111 2.27 -18.78 9.93
C THR A 111 2.44 -19.85 8.85
N MET A 112 2.59 -19.44 7.59
CA MET A 112 2.89 -20.37 6.50
C MET A 112 4.17 -21.18 6.76
N ARG A 113 5.27 -20.53 7.18
CA ARG A 113 6.51 -21.22 7.53
C ARG A 113 6.32 -22.22 8.66
N ARG A 114 5.57 -21.85 9.70
CA ARG A 114 5.28 -22.77 10.81
C ARG A 114 4.55 -24.02 10.33
N ASN A 115 3.52 -23.87 9.49
CA ASN A 115 2.78 -24.99 8.94
C ASN A 115 3.65 -25.97 8.13
N MET A 116 4.79 -25.52 7.61
CA MET A 116 5.74 -26.35 6.87
C MET A 116 6.66 -27.18 7.76
N TYR A 117 6.89 -26.73 9.00
CA TYR A 117 7.73 -27.43 9.98
C TYR A 117 6.93 -28.27 10.96
N ASP A 118 5.67 -27.89 11.20
CA ASP A 118 4.81 -28.63 12.12
C ASP A 118 4.52 -30.03 11.58
N GLU A 119 4.56 -31.02 12.48
CA GLU A 119 4.26 -32.42 12.17
C GLU A 119 2.86 -32.59 11.57
N VAL A 120 2.74 -33.51 10.63
CA VAL A 120 1.48 -34.00 10.07
C VAL A 120 1.26 -35.42 10.54
N ASP A 121 0.04 -35.72 11.01
CA ASP A 121 -0.36 -37.10 11.24
C ASP A 121 -0.54 -37.78 9.88
N THR A 122 0.47 -38.55 9.50
CA THR A 122 0.52 -39.33 8.24
C THR A 122 0.03 -40.77 8.44
N GLY A 123 -0.51 -41.10 9.61
CA GLY A 123 -1.02 -42.41 9.97
C GLY A 123 -0.05 -43.28 10.77
N GLU A 124 -0.60 -44.30 11.44
CA GLU A 124 0.20 -45.19 12.30
C GLU A 124 1.29 -45.94 11.50
N GLY A 125 2.54 -45.77 11.92
CA GLY A 125 3.69 -46.47 11.34
C GLY A 125 4.26 -45.84 10.07
N ALA A 126 3.79 -44.64 9.70
CA ALA A 126 4.35 -43.87 8.58
C ALA A 126 5.83 -43.53 8.81
N ALA A 127 6.61 -43.58 7.74
CA ALA A 127 8.05 -43.28 7.80
C ALA A 127 8.37 -41.79 8.01
N PHE A 128 7.45 -40.90 7.61
CA PHE A 128 7.66 -39.46 7.57
C PHE A 128 6.47 -38.69 8.11
N SER A 129 6.73 -37.65 8.89
CA SER A 129 5.75 -36.74 9.48
C SER A 129 6.10 -35.26 9.29
N GLN A 130 7.30 -34.94 8.79
CA GLN A 130 7.77 -33.57 8.55
C GLN A 130 8.43 -33.41 7.18
N LEU A 131 8.35 -32.21 6.58
CA LEU A 131 8.95 -31.91 5.28
C LEU A 131 10.48 -32.06 5.25
N THR A 132 11.14 -31.78 6.37
CA THR A 132 12.60 -31.89 6.47
C THR A 132 13.09 -33.33 6.37
N GLU A 133 12.24 -34.32 6.69
CA GLU A 133 12.59 -35.74 6.61
C GLU A 133 12.55 -36.28 5.17
N ILE A 134 11.98 -35.50 4.24
CA ILE A 134 11.88 -35.84 2.82
C ILE A 134 12.72 -34.89 1.95
N GLY A 135 13.73 -34.24 2.53
CA GLY A 135 14.65 -33.36 1.81
C GLY A 135 14.10 -31.98 1.45
N ILE A 136 12.98 -31.55 2.05
CA ILE A 136 12.40 -30.22 1.81
C ILE A 136 12.66 -29.34 3.02
N THR A 137 13.52 -28.35 2.83
CA THR A 137 13.96 -27.42 3.88
C THR A 137 13.73 -25.98 3.44
N THR A 138 14.10 -25.02 4.28
CA THR A 138 14.15 -23.61 3.88
C THR A 138 15.59 -23.13 3.85
N SER A 139 15.88 -22.17 2.96
CA SER A 139 17.15 -21.47 2.92
C SER A 139 17.58 -20.99 4.30
N SER A 140 18.84 -21.28 4.63
CA SER A 140 19.50 -20.80 5.85
C SER A 140 19.74 -19.28 5.82
N ASN A 141 19.66 -18.65 4.65
CA ASN A 141 19.80 -17.21 4.51
C ASN A 141 18.50 -16.51 4.88
N TYR A 142 18.53 -15.73 5.96
CA TYR A 142 17.39 -14.93 6.43
C TYR A 142 16.86 -13.97 5.35
N MET A 143 17.71 -13.51 4.44
CA MET A 143 17.33 -12.60 3.36
C MET A 143 16.50 -13.29 2.26
N ASP A 144 16.56 -14.61 2.18
CA ASP A 144 15.80 -15.40 1.21
C ASP A 144 14.35 -15.63 1.67
N ARG A 145 13.97 -15.08 2.84
CA ARG A 145 12.60 -15.03 3.35
C ARG A 145 11.91 -16.41 3.36
N GLY A 146 12.63 -17.44 3.77
CA GLY A 146 12.09 -18.80 3.88
C GLY A 146 11.83 -19.46 2.52
N LYS A 147 12.59 -19.07 1.49
CA LYS A 147 12.68 -19.81 0.23
C LYS A 147 12.88 -21.29 0.50
N LEU A 148 12.13 -22.13 -0.20
CA LEU A 148 12.25 -23.58 -0.08
C LEU A 148 13.46 -24.09 -0.86
N GLU A 149 14.17 -25.03 -0.25
CA GLU A 149 15.27 -25.77 -0.84
C GLU A 149 14.87 -27.25 -0.84
N VAL A 150 14.99 -27.87 -2.02
CA VAL A 150 14.58 -29.26 -2.23
C VAL A 150 15.80 -30.07 -2.62
N ASP A 151 16.15 -31.07 -1.81
CA ASP A 151 17.06 -32.13 -2.20
C ASP A 151 16.28 -33.18 -2.99
N GLU A 152 16.42 -33.15 -4.32
CA GLU A 152 15.74 -34.09 -5.21
C GLU A 152 16.11 -35.54 -4.94
N THR A 153 17.33 -35.81 -4.48
CA THR A 153 17.79 -37.19 -4.22
C THR A 153 17.12 -37.76 -2.98
N GLU A 154 17.06 -36.96 -1.91
CA GLU A 154 16.40 -37.36 -0.66
C GLU A 154 14.89 -37.48 -0.84
N LEU A 155 14.27 -36.57 -1.60
CA LEU A 155 12.85 -36.63 -1.94
C LEU A 155 12.51 -37.89 -2.77
N GLU A 156 13.32 -38.22 -3.77
CA GLU A 156 13.14 -39.45 -4.56
C GLU A 156 13.26 -40.70 -3.71
N GLN A 157 14.19 -40.72 -2.75
CA GLN A 157 14.35 -41.84 -1.82
C GLN A 157 13.14 -41.96 -0.89
N ALA A 158 12.65 -40.85 -0.32
CA ALA A 158 11.47 -40.85 0.54
C ALA A 158 10.21 -41.37 -0.18
N ILE A 159 10.02 -40.99 -1.45
CA ILE A 159 8.91 -41.47 -2.28
C ILE A 159 9.02 -43.00 -2.53
N GLN A 160 10.24 -43.52 -2.70
CA GLN A 160 10.45 -44.96 -2.88
C GLN A 160 10.24 -45.76 -1.58
N GLU A 161 10.57 -45.16 -0.45
CA GLU A 161 10.43 -45.78 0.88
C GLU A 161 8.98 -45.84 1.33
N ASP A 162 8.27 -44.71 1.32
CA ASP A 162 6.88 -44.62 1.75
C ASP A 162 6.12 -43.53 0.98
N SER A 163 5.70 -43.87 -0.24
CA SER A 163 4.93 -42.95 -1.10
C SER A 163 3.60 -42.50 -0.48
N GLU A 164 3.00 -43.32 0.38
CA GLU A 164 1.73 -42.99 1.04
C GLU A 164 1.96 -41.95 2.14
N ALA A 165 2.98 -42.13 2.98
CA ALA A 165 3.34 -41.12 3.98
C ALA A 165 3.67 -39.76 3.32
N VAL A 166 4.43 -39.76 2.22
CA VAL A 166 4.70 -38.53 1.45
C VAL A 166 3.41 -37.90 0.91
N TYR A 167 2.49 -38.72 0.39
CA TYR A 167 1.20 -38.23 -0.10
C TYR A 167 0.37 -37.59 1.03
N GLN A 168 0.27 -38.24 2.18
CA GLN A 168 -0.47 -37.75 3.33
C GLN A 168 0.16 -36.47 3.89
N LEU A 169 1.50 -36.43 4.01
CA LEU A 169 2.23 -35.25 4.46
C LEU A 169 1.85 -33.99 3.69
N PHE A 170 1.68 -34.09 2.37
CA PHE A 170 1.26 -32.94 1.56
C PHE A 170 -0.25 -32.72 1.53
N SER A 171 -1.04 -33.79 1.37
CA SER A 171 -2.41 -33.68 0.85
C SER A 171 -3.49 -34.28 1.75
N ALA A 172 -3.11 -34.81 2.92
CA ALA A 172 -4.02 -35.41 3.89
C ALA A 172 -5.25 -34.54 4.13
N ASP A 173 -6.40 -35.21 4.18
CA ASP A 173 -7.72 -34.58 4.13
C ASP A 173 -8.46 -34.52 5.46
N GLY A 174 -7.73 -34.65 6.55
CA GLY A 174 -8.28 -34.65 7.89
C GLY A 174 -8.97 -33.34 8.31
N GLU A 175 -9.72 -33.46 9.40
CA GLU A 175 -10.56 -32.39 9.95
C GLU A 175 -9.78 -31.51 10.92
N SER A 176 -8.93 -32.12 11.76
CA SER A 176 -8.08 -31.39 12.72
C SER A 176 -6.83 -30.82 12.06
N TYR A 177 -6.16 -29.88 12.75
CA TYR A 177 -4.94 -29.26 12.22
C TYR A 177 -3.87 -30.31 11.93
N GLU A 178 -3.67 -31.24 12.88
CA GLU A 178 -2.68 -32.31 12.86
C GLU A 178 -2.91 -33.27 11.69
N GLU A 179 -4.16 -33.57 11.36
CA GLU A 179 -4.53 -34.50 10.28
C GLU A 179 -4.59 -33.82 8.88
N LYS A 180 -4.42 -32.50 8.80
CA LYS A 180 -4.33 -31.79 7.51
C LYS A 180 -2.91 -31.84 6.97
N GLY A 181 -2.78 -32.17 5.69
CA GLY A 181 -1.50 -32.07 4.98
C GLY A 181 -1.02 -30.63 4.87
N VAL A 182 0.30 -30.45 4.71
CA VAL A 182 0.95 -29.13 4.66
C VAL A 182 0.33 -28.21 3.61
N ALA A 183 -0.02 -28.74 2.43
CA ALA A 183 -0.60 -27.94 1.34
C ALA A 183 -1.93 -27.29 1.76
N ARG A 184 -2.75 -28.01 2.53
CA ARG A 184 -4.02 -27.49 3.04
C ARG A 184 -3.80 -26.45 4.12
N ARG A 185 -2.89 -26.71 5.07
CA ARG A 185 -2.54 -25.75 6.14
C ARG A 185 -2.02 -24.44 5.57
N VAL A 186 -1.11 -24.51 4.60
CA VAL A 186 -0.55 -23.34 3.90
C VAL A 186 -1.65 -22.59 3.15
N ARG A 187 -2.52 -23.30 2.41
CA ARG A 187 -3.65 -22.70 1.71
C ARG A 187 -4.63 -21.99 2.65
N GLU A 188 -5.01 -22.60 3.77
CA GLU A 188 -5.87 -21.98 4.78
C GLU A 188 -5.23 -20.71 5.36
N SER A 189 -3.92 -20.73 5.59
CA SER A 189 -3.19 -19.56 6.09
C SER A 189 -3.08 -18.44 5.05
N LEU A 190 -2.93 -18.79 3.77
CA LEU A 190 -2.99 -17.85 2.65
C LEU A 190 -4.37 -17.21 2.56
N ASP A 191 -5.43 -18.02 2.58
CA ASP A 191 -6.82 -17.56 2.50
C ASP A 191 -7.11 -16.59 3.67
N HIS A 192 -6.72 -16.92 4.90
CA HIS A 192 -6.86 -16.03 6.06
C HIS A 192 -6.05 -14.72 5.92
N THR A 193 -4.84 -14.80 5.35
CA THR A 193 -4.01 -13.62 5.08
C THR A 193 -4.69 -12.74 4.03
N MET A 194 -5.23 -13.34 2.96
CA MET A 194 -5.93 -12.62 1.89
C MET A 194 -7.21 -11.94 2.38
N ASP A 195 -7.95 -12.58 3.29
CA ASP A 195 -9.11 -11.99 3.96
C ASP A 195 -8.69 -10.77 4.78
N SER A 196 -7.64 -10.90 5.59
CA SER A 196 -7.10 -9.80 6.40
C SER A 196 -6.63 -8.63 5.51
N ILE A 197 -5.98 -8.91 4.39
CA ILE A 197 -5.59 -7.88 3.41
C ILE A 197 -6.85 -7.24 2.80
N SER A 198 -7.88 -8.01 2.49
CA SER A 198 -9.12 -7.50 1.92
C SER A 198 -9.88 -6.58 2.90
N GLU A 199 -9.85 -6.87 4.19
CA GLU A 199 -10.40 -5.98 5.24
C GLU A 199 -9.63 -4.65 5.33
N ARG A 200 -8.34 -4.66 5.00
CA ARG A 200 -7.49 -3.47 5.02
C ARG A 200 -7.57 -2.64 3.75
N ALA A 201 -7.42 -3.26 2.57
CA ALA A 201 -7.25 -2.61 1.27
C ALA A 201 -8.43 -2.83 0.29
N GLY A 202 -9.44 -3.58 0.71
CA GLY A 202 -10.56 -3.98 -0.14
C GLY A 202 -10.16 -5.11 -1.09
N GLY A 203 -11.17 -5.75 -1.65
CA GLY A 203 -11.01 -6.85 -2.58
C GLY A 203 -12.28 -7.02 -3.43
N PRO A 204 -12.35 -8.06 -4.28
CA PRO A 204 -13.53 -8.31 -5.10
C PRO A 204 -14.83 -8.41 -4.30
N ALA A 205 -14.76 -8.93 -3.06
CA ALA A 205 -15.89 -9.04 -2.14
C ALA A 205 -16.23 -7.74 -1.39
N MET A 206 -15.31 -6.75 -1.37
CA MET A 206 -15.46 -5.46 -0.68
C MET A 206 -15.19 -4.30 -1.66
N PRO A 207 -16.06 -4.08 -2.67
CA PRO A 207 -15.81 -3.09 -3.72
C PRO A 207 -15.98 -1.64 -3.25
N SER A 208 -16.74 -1.40 -2.17
CA SER A 208 -17.05 -0.04 -1.72
C SER A 208 -16.00 0.47 -0.72
N PRO A 209 -15.50 1.72 -0.86
CA PRO A 209 -14.49 2.29 0.04
C PRO A 209 -14.84 2.24 1.53
N ASP A 210 -16.13 2.31 1.88
CA ASP A 210 -16.55 2.28 3.28
C ASP A 210 -16.43 0.89 3.93
N GLN A 211 -16.27 -0.17 3.13
CA GLN A 211 -16.21 -1.56 3.61
C GLN A 211 -14.84 -1.93 4.17
N PHE A 212 -13.77 -1.26 3.77
CA PHE A 212 -12.40 -1.59 4.16
C PHE A 212 -11.66 -0.39 4.77
N THR A 213 -10.55 -0.66 5.46
CA THR A 213 -9.88 0.33 6.31
C THR A 213 -9.32 1.51 5.54
N ILE A 214 -8.47 1.27 4.54
CA ILE A 214 -7.83 2.35 3.77
C ILE A 214 -8.88 3.17 3.01
N GLY A 215 -9.96 2.54 2.52
CA GLY A 215 -11.03 3.26 1.82
C GLY A 215 -11.73 4.28 2.72
N ARG A 216 -12.03 3.91 3.97
CA ARG A 216 -12.55 4.85 4.98
C ARG A 216 -11.54 5.95 5.31
N GLU A 217 -10.25 5.64 5.39
CA GLU A 217 -9.20 6.64 5.65
C GLU A 217 -9.09 7.65 4.51
N MET A 218 -9.14 7.18 3.26
CA MET A 218 -9.17 8.03 2.06
C MET A 218 -10.40 8.93 2.03
N ASN A 219 -11.60 8.39 2.27
CA ASN A 219 -12.84 9.18 2.33
C ASN A 219 -12.75 10.31 3.36
N ASN A 220 -12.26 9.99 4.57
CA ASN A 220 -12.05 11.00 5.62
C ASN A 220 -11.02 12.06 5.23
N LEU A 221 -9.97 11.68 4.50
CA LEU A 221 -8.93 12.59 4.04
C LEU A 221 -9.44 13.52 2.94
N ASP A 222 -10.21 13.00 1.99
CA ASP A 222 -10.87 13.76 0.92
C ASP A 222 -11.83 14.81 1.49
N ASP A 223 -12.61 14.44 2.52
CA ASP A 223 -13.48 15.39 3.23
C ASP A 223 -12.69 16.51 3.90
N ARG A 224 -11.56 16.17 4.53
CA ARG A 224 -10.66 17.16 5.17
C ARG A 224 -10.03 18.08 4.13
N MET A 225 -9.56 17.55 3.01
CA MET A 225 -9.03 18.31 1.89
C MET A 225 -10.08 19.26 1.33
N SER A 226 -11.28 18.77 1.04
CA SER A 226 -12.39 19.58 0.52
C SER A 226 -12.77 20.72 1.46
N ASN A 227 -12.81 20.48 2.77
CA ASN A 227 -13.03 21.52 3.77
C ASN A 227 -11.88 22.55 3.81
N PHE A 228 -10.64 22.07 3.68
CA PHE A 228 -9.46 22.91 3.68
C PHE A 228 -9.44 23.82 2.45
N GLU A 229 -9.70 23.30 1.26
CA GLU A 229 -9.78 24.06 0.02
C GLU A 229 -10.82 25.18 0.08
N ARG A 230 -12.02 24.89 0.61
CA ARG A 230 -13.05 25.92 0.85
C ARG A 230 -12.55 27.03 1.76
N ARG A 231 -11.75 26.69 2.78
CA ARG A 231 -11.13 27.69 3.66
C ARG A 231 -10.04 28.48 2.94
N MET A 232 -9.26 27.84 2.08
CA MET A 232 -8.23 28.51 1.28
C MET A 232 -8.82 29.54 0.33
N GLN A 233 -9.95 29.24 -0.32
CA GLN A 233 -10.68 30.20 -1.16
C GLN A 233 -11.08 31.45 -0.37
N LYS A 234 -11.68 31.28 0.82
CA LYS A 234 -12.04 32.41 1.70
C LYS A 234 -10.84 33.20 2.20
N THR A 235 -9.72 32.52 2.46
CA THR A 235 -8.47 33.18 2.87
C THR A 235 -7.88 34.00 1.72
N GLU A 236 -7.89 33.46 0.50
CA GLU A 236 -7.44 34.15 -0.70
C GLU A 236 -8.27 35.42 -0.94
N GLU A 237 -9.61 35.32 -0.88
CA GLU A 237 -10.52 36.46 -0.96
C GLU A 237 -10.20 37.52 0.10
N ARG A 238 -9.98 37.10 1.35
CA ARG A 238 -9.63 38.02 2.44
C ARG A 238 -8.30 38.75 2.18
N TYR A 239 -7.29 38.05 1.66
CA TYR A 239 -6.02 38.71 1.33
C TYR A 239 -6.20 39.71 0.19
N TRP A 240 -6.91 39.33 -0.87
CA TRP A 240 -7.28 40.25 -1.94
C TRP A 240 -7.93 41.53 -1.40
N ASP A 241 -8.95 41.41 -0.56
CA ASP A 241 -9.62 42.56 0.06
C ASP A 241 -8.68 43.42 0.90
N GLN A 242 -7.79 42.80 1.70
CA GLN A 242 -6.82 43.50 2.52
C GLN A 242 -5.83 44.30 1.68
N PHE A 243 -5.25 43.68 0.63
CA PHE A 243 -4.30 44.36 -0.25
C PHE A 243 -4.95 45.47 -1.06
N THR A 244 -6.17 45.28 -1.57
CA THR A 244 -6.90 46.34 -2.27
C THR A 244 -7.20 47.53 -1.37
N ARG A 245 -7.61 47.31 -0.12
CA ARG A 245 -7.83 48.41 0.85
C ARG A 245 -6.53 49.14 1.20
N MET A 246 -5.43 48.42 1.35
CA MET A 246 -4.11 49.03 1.58
C MET A 246 -3.66 49.86 0.38
N GLU A 247 -3.91 49.40 -0.85
CA GLU A 247 -3.61 50.15 -2.06
C GLU A 247 -4.40 51.46 -2.12
N GLN A 248 -5.69 51.41 -1.82
CA GLN A 248 -6.55 52.61 -1.74
C GLN A 248 -6.03 53.60 -0.70
N ALA A 249 -5.71 53.12 0.51
CA ALA A 249 -5.17 53.96 1.58
C ALA A 249 -3.81 54.58 1.21
N MET A 250 -2.93 53.84 0.54
CA MET A 250 -1.65 54.39 0.04
C MET A 250 -1.86 55.41 -1.07
N ALA A 251 -2.82 55.18 -1.98
CA ALA A 251 -3.15 56.13 -3.04
C ALA A 251 -3.63 57.47 -2.44
N GLU A 252 -4.52 57.40 -1.44
CA GLU A 252 -5.01 58.55 -0.69
C GLU A 252 -3.88 59.26 0.06
N ALA A 253 -3.03 58.51 0.76
CA ALA A 253 -1.87 59.07 1.48
C ALA A 253 -0.89 59.78 0.52
N ASN A 254 -0.60 59.18 -0.64
CA ASN A 254 0.24 59.79 -1.68
C ASN A 254 -0.40 61.05 -2.29
N ALA A 255 -1.73 61.09 -2.43
CA ALA A 255 -2.45 62.29 -2.86
C ALA A 255 -2.36 63.41 -1.81
N GLN A 256 -2.56 63.09 -0.53
CA GLN A 256 -2.43 64.03 0.60
C GLN A 256 -1.00 64.57 0.73
N ALA A 257 0.01 63.71 0.63
CA ALA A 257 1.42 64.10 0.69
C ALA A 257 1.77 65.09 -0.44
N ARG A 258 1.30 64.84 -1.67
CA ARG A 258 1.48 65.77 -2.81
C ARG A 258 0.79 67.10 -2.58
N GLN A 259 -0.43 67.09 -2.03
CA GLN A 259 -1.15 68.32 -1.69
C GLN A 259 -0.40 69.13 -0.62
N MET A 260 0.13 68.48 0.41
CA MET A 260 0.93 69.13 1.46
C MET A 260 2.24 69.70 0.89
N GLN A 261 2.90 68.97 -0.01
CA GLN A 261 4.13 69.43 -0.67
C GLN A 261 3.86 70.67 -1.54
N GLN A 262 2.72 70.72 -2.24
CA GLN A 262 2.29 71.90 -3.01
C GLN A 262 2.00 73.10 -2.11
N GLN A 263 1.38 72.88 -0.94
CA GLN A 263 1.13 73.95 0.04
C GLN A 263 2.43 74.46 0.67
N MET A 264 3.37 73.58 1.01
CA MET A 264 4.68 73.97 1.54
C MET A 264 5.55 74.69 0.49
N ALA A 265 5.52 74.24 -0.76
CA ALA A 265 6.20 74.95 -1.86
C ALA A 265 5.57 76.33 -2.14
N GLY A 266 4.24 76.44 -2.01
CA GLY A 266 3.52 77.71 -2.11
C GLY A 266 3.80 78.68 -0.95
N MET A 267 3.99 78.18 0.28
CA MET A 267 4.38 79.00 1.45
C MET A 267 5.87 79.36 1.48
N GLY A 268 6.76 78.49 0.98
CA GLY A 268 8.20 78.75 0.91
C GLY A 268 8.61 79.75 -0.18
N GLY A 269 7.73 80.03 -1.15
CA GLY A 269 7.91 81.07 -2.17
C GLY A 269 7.35 82.45 -1.78
N MET A 270 6.77 82.60 -0.59
CA MET A 270 6.21 83.87 -0.07
C MET A 270 6.97 84.40 1.16
N MET A 271 8.22 83.97 1.38
CA MET A 271 9.16 84.55 2.34
C MET A 271 10.40 85.08 1.65
#